data_AF-A0A937ZNQ0-F1
#
_entry.id   AF-A0A937ZNQ0-F1
#
_cell.length_a   1.000
_cell.length_b   1.000
_cell.length_c   1.000
_cell.angle_alpha   90.00
_cell.angle_beta   90.00
_cell.angle_gamma   90.00
#
_symmetry.space_group_name_H-M   'P 1'
#
loop_
_entity.id
_entity.type
_entity.pdbx_description
1 polymer ?
#
loop_
_entity_poly.entity_id
_entity_poly.type
_entity_poly.pdbx_seq_one_letter_code
_entity_poly.pdbx_strand_id
1 'polypeptide(L)'
;NAGVLRDRTFHKTTLDDFEFVLKVHLLGTAYVTHAAWPIMREKGYGRVLMVTSNTGLYGNFGQTAYGTAKLGVIGMMNTLKLEGSKYNINVNAIAPMAITRMTAPTALFEKVDRTQIAPEQVAAMVVWLCSKDCGATGQILVATGGYYSSVRYVEGRGARTDKHALATPETIQKLWPQILDGAGAQPFNDVSENMAFAVLHE
;
A
#
# COMPACT_ATOMS: atom_id res chain seq x y z
N ASN A 1 9.21 10.24 0.70
CA ASN A 1 8.48 11.31 -0.02
C ASN A 1 9.04 11.57 -1.42
N ALA A 2 10.36 11.57 -1.63
CA ALA A 2 10.97 11.78 -2.95
C ALA A 2 10.31 10.92 -4.05
N GLY A 3 10.13 11.49 -5.25
CA GLY A 3 9.40 10.84 -6.33
C GLY A 3 9.51 11.54 -7.68
N VAL A 4 9.24 10.76 -8.74
CA VAL A 4 9.24 11.18 -10.16
C VAL A 4 8.07 10.56 -10.91
N LEU A 5 7.72 11.10 -12.08
CA LEU A 5 6.78 10.50 -13.04
C LEU A 5 7.45 10.28 -14.40
N ARG A 6 7.10 9.15 -15.05
CA ARG A 6 7.49 8.77 -16.42
C ARG A 6 6.31 8.08 -17.10
N ASP A 7 5.19 8.79 -17.15
CA ASP A 7 3.91 8.21 -17.56
C ASP A 7 3.89 7.89 -19.06
N ARG A 8 3.69 6.60 -19.38
CA ARG A 8 3.56 6.06 -20.73
C ARG A 8 2.72 4.78 -20.67
N THR A 9 1.96 4.50 -21.73
CA THR A 9 1.31 3.18 -21.86
C THR A 9 2.37 2.08 -21.82
N PHE A 10 2.05 0.91 -21.25
CA PHE A 10 3.03 -0.14 -20.98
C PHE A 10 3.90 -0.49 -22.20
N HIS A 11 3.30 -0.74 -23.37
CA HIS A 11 4.01 -1.06 -24.61
C HIS A 11 4.92 0.08 -25.16
N LYS A 12 4.80 1.30 -24.64
CA LYS A 12 5.63 2.47 -24.99
C LYS A 12 6.63 2.84 -23.89
N THR A 13 6.64 2.11 -22.78
CA THR A 13 7.56 2.33 -21.66
C THR A 13 8.85 1.58 -21.95
N THR A 14 9.99 2.28 -21.94
CA THR A 14 11.30 1.60 -22.02
C THR A 14 11.60 0.93 -20.68
N LEU A 15 12.40 -0.14 -20.69
CA LEU A 15 12.82 -0.78 -19.44
C LEU A 15 13.62 0.19 -18.55
N ASP A 16 14.42 1.07 -19.14
CA ASP A 16 15.16 2.10 -18.39
C ASP A 16 14.23 3.08 -17.65
N ASP A 17 13.16 3.56 -18.31
CA ASP A 17 12.16 4.42 -17.67
C ASP A 17 11.44 3.66 -16.55
N PHE A 18 11.09 2.39 -16.79
CA PHE A 18 10.45 1.54 -15.78
C PHE A 18 11.35 1.38 -14.56
N GLU A 19 12.60 0.95 -14.77
CA GLU A 19 13.58 0.76 -13.71
C GLU A 19 13.90 2.05 -12.97
N PHE A 20 14.00 3.18 -13.66
CA PHE A 20 14.26 4.47 -13.04
C PHE A 20 13.17 4.84 -12.04
N VAL A 21 11.90 4.64 -12.39
CA VAL A 21 10.76 4.87 -11.48
C VAL A 21 10.85 3.95 -10.25
N LEU A 22 11.14 2.66 -10.44
CA LEU A 22 11.31 1.72 -9.33
C LEU A 22 12.51 2.08 -8.43
N LYS A 23 13.65 2.45 -9.03
CA LYS A 23 14.86 2.87 -8.32
C LYS A 23 14.58 4.06 -7.40
N VAL A 24 13.88 5.08 -7.90
CA VAL A 24 13.55 6.27 -7.09
C VAL A 24 12.54 5.94 -5.98
N HIS A 25 11.42 5.31 -6.32
CA HIS A 25 10.29 5.18 -5.38
C HIS A 25 10.42 3.98 -4.45
N LEU A 26 10.74 2.80 -4.98
CA LEU A 26 10.78 1.56 -4.21
C LEU A 26 12.16 1.37 -3.57
N LEU A 27 13.22 1.32 -4.38
CA LEU A 27 14.57 1.09 -3.86
C LEU A 27 15.07 2.27 -3.03
N GLY A 28 14.78 3.51 -3.42
CA GLY A 28 15.07 4.69 -2.61
C GLY A 28 14.43 4.62 -1.22
N THR A 29 13.17 4.16 -1.13
CA THR A 29 12.49 3.93 0.15
C THR A 29 13.20 2.84 0.96
N ALA A 30 13.62 1.75 0.32
CA ALA A 30 14.36 0.66 0.97
C ALA A 30 15.71 1.14 1.51
N TYR A 31 16.50 1.86 0.72
CA TYR A 31 17.82 2.33 1.12
C TYR A 31 17.77 3.28 2.32
N VAL A 32 16.88 4.27 2.28
CA VAL A 32 16.73 5.23 3.39
C VAL A 32 16.24 4.52 4.65
N THR A 33 15.24 3.65 4.53
CA THR A 33 14.70 2.93 5.69
C THR A 33 15.73 1.97 6.28
N HIS A 34 16.42 1.21 5.43
CA HIS A 34 17.47 0.28 5.85
C HIS A 34 18.61 1.00 6.58
N ALA A 35 19.05 2.16 6.08
CA ALA A 35 20.09 2.95 6.75
C ALA A 35 19.66 3.45 8.14
N ALA A 36 18.39 3.82 8.32
CA ALA A 36 17.87 4.29 9.61
C ALA A 36 17.51 3.15 10.59
N TRP A 37 17.27 1.93 10.08
CA TRP A 37 16.70 0.83 10.85
C TRP A 37 17.53 0.40 12.07
N PRO A 38 18.87 0.22 11.97
CA PRO A 38 19.69 -0.15 13.14
C PRO A 38 19.61 0.90 14.25
N ILE A 39 19.58 2.19 13.89
CA ILE A 39 19.50 3.30 14.84
C ILE A 39 18.16 3.30 15.57
N MET A 40 17.04 3.15 14.83
CA MET A 40 15.71 3.07 15.44
C MET A 40 15.59 1.87 16.40
N ARG A 41 16.18 0.73 16.02
CA ARG A 41 16.21 -0.48 16.85
C ARG A 41 17.01 -0.29 18.13
N GLU A 42 18.22 0.28 18.04
CA GLU A 42 19.07 0.57 19.19
C GLU A 42 18.39 1.53 20.17
N LYS A 43 17.67 2.54 19.66
CA LYS A 43 16.96 3.52 20.48
C LYS A 43 15.61 3.04 21.01
N GLY A 44 15.10 1.89 20.55
CA GLY A 44 13.78 1.38 20.95
C GLY A 44 12.64 2.32 20.56
N TYR A 45 12.79 3.07 19.46
CA TYR A 45 11.75 3.95 18.95
C TYR A 45 11.96 4.25 17.45
N GLY A 46 10.90 4.14 16.68
CA GLY A 46 10.89 4.58 15.28
C GLY A 46 9.48 4.83 14.74
N ARG A 47 9.38 5.77 13.80
CA ARG A 47 8.17 6.01 13.00
C ARG A 47 8.59 6.13 11.55
N VAL A 48 8.08 5.24 10.71
CA VAL A 48 8.37 5.22 9.28
C VAL A 48 7.06 5.37 8.52
N LEU A 49 7.00 6.37 7.64
CA LEU A 49 5.84 6.62 6.79
C LEU A 49 6.21 6.48 5.32
N MET A 50 5.69 5.42 4.70
CA MET A 50 5.87 5.14 3.28
C MET A 50 4.85 5.96 2.47
N VAL A 51 5.27 6.49 1.32
CA VAL A 51 4.37 7.24 0.43
C VAL A 51 3.96 6.36 -0.74
N THR A 52 2.77 5.77 -0.65
CA THR A 52 2.08 5.06 -1.73
C THR A 52 1.25 6.04 -2.56
N SER A 53 0.24 5.56 -3.31
CA SER A 53 -0.71 6.39 -4.07
C SER A 53 -1.97 5.61 -4.40
N ASN A 54 -3.04 6.32 -4.76
CA ASN A 54 -4.24 5.68 -5.32
C ASN A 54 -3.94 4.90 -6.62
N THR A 55 -2.96 5.34 -7.42
CA THR A 55 -2.47 4.56 -8.58
C THR A 55 -1.84 3.24 -8.16
N GLY A 56 -1.12 3.20 -7.04
CA GLY A 56 -0.60 1.94 -6.49
C GLY A 56 -1.72 1.03 -6.01
N LEU A 57 -2.73 1.59 -5.33
CA LEU A 57 -3.83 0.83 -4.74
C LEU A 57 -4.82 0.29 -5.78
N TYR A 58 -5.14 1.08 -6.80
CA TYR A 58 -6.27 0.83 -7.70
C TYR A 58 -5.90 0.82 -9.18
N GLY A 59 -4.64 1.11 -9.51
CA GLY A 59 -4.18 1.28 -10.89
C GLY A 59 -4.50 2.66 -11.47
N ASN A 60 -3.76 3.02 -12.52
CA ASN A 60 -4.07 4.17 -13.37
C ASN A 60 -3.48 3.92 -14.76
N PHE A 61 -4.23 4.27 -15.81
CA PHE A 61 -3.82 4.01 -17.18
C PHE A 61 -2.53 4.77 -17.52
N GLY A 62 -1.55 4.08 -18.12
CA GLY A 62 -0.27 4.68 -18.48
C GLY A 62 0.71 4.88 -17.32
N GLN A 63 0.46 4.28 -16.16
CA GLN A 63 1.29 4.42 -14.97
C GLN A 63 1.78 3.08 -14.39
N THR A 64 2.00 2.05 -15.22
CA THR A 64 2.39 0.71 -14.73
C THR A 64 3.61 0.76 -13.81
N ALA A 65 4.71 1.41 -14.22
CA ALA A 65 5.92 1.50 -13.40
C ALA A 65 5.66 2.23 -12.05
N TYR A 66 4.91 3.32 -12.10
CA TYR A 66 4.58 4.11 -10.92
C TYR A 66 3.65 3.35 -9.96
N GLY A 67 2.59 2.72 -10.48
CA GLY A 67 1.68 1.86 -9.72
C GLY A 67 2.42 0.70 -9.06
N THR A 68 3.27 -0.01 -9.80
CA THR A 68 4.12 -1.08 -9.26
C THR A 68 4.99 -0.58 -8.12
N ALA A 69 5.70 0.53 -8.29
CA ALA A 69 6.58 1.05 -7.24
C ALA A 69 5.80 1.50 -5.99
N LYS A 70 4.62 2.13 -6.17
CA LYS A 70 3.78 2.62 -5.08
C LYS A 70 3.04 1.52 -4.32
N LEU A 71 2.66 0.43 -4.99
CA LEU A 71 2.14 -0.75 -4.31
C LEU A 71 3.27 -1.54 -3.63
N GLY A 72 4.46 -1.60 -4.24
CA GLY A 72 5.62 -2.30 -3.68
C GLY A 72 6.05 -1.80 -2.30
N VAL A 73 5.95 -0.50 -2.02
CA VAL A 73 6.26 0.04 -0.68
C VAL A 73 5.25 -0.40 0.39
N ILE A 74 4.02 -0.79 0.02
CA ILE A 74 3.06 -1.40 0.94
C ILE A 74 3.51 -2.83 1.29
N GLY A 75 4.00 -3.58 0.30
CA GLY A 75 4.64 -4.88 0.54
C GLY A 75 5.79 -4.78 1.56
N MET A 76 6.65 -3.77 1.42
CA MET A 76 7.71 -3.50 2.41
C MET A 76 7.13 -3.18 3.81
N MET A 77 6.13 -2.30 3.89
CA MET A 77 5.47 -1.95 5.16
C MET A 77 4.90 -3.18 5.87
N ASN A 78 4.25 -4.09 5.13
CA ASN A 78 3.63 -5.29 5.67
C ASN A 78 4.62 -6.19 6.41
N THR A 79 5.87 -6.26 5.95
CA THR A 79 6.93 -7.02 6.64
C THR A 79 7.56 -6.18 7.76
N LEU A 80 7.92 -4.93 7.47
CA LEU A 80 8.64 -4.09 8.44
C LEU A 80 7.81 -3.77 9.70
N LYS A 81 6.47 -3.71 9.61
CA LYS A 81 5.61 -3.56 10.81
C LYS A 81 5.82 -4.72 11.80
N LEU A 82 6.07 -5.93 11.31
CA LEU A 82 6.27 -7.13 12.12
C LEU A 82 7.69 -7.12 12.70
N GLU A 83 8.69 -6.84 11.88
CA GLU A 83 10.10 -6.74 12.31
C GLU A 83 10.34 -5.64 13.35
N GLY A 84 9.60 -4.53 13.24
CA GLY A 84 9.70 -3.35 14.09
C GLY A 84 8.93 -3.45 15.42
N SER A 85 7.96 -4.37 15.52
CA SER A 85 6.99 -4.45 16.62
C SER A 85 7.64 -4.46 18.01
N LYS A 86 8.61 -5.34 18.23
CA LYS A 86 9.32 -5.48 19.51
C LYS A 86 10.28 -4.32 19.85
N TYR A 87 10.51 -3.41 18.92
CA TYR A 87 11.40 -2.26 19.08
C TYR A 87 10.64 -0.93 19.10
N ASN A 88 9.31 -0.94 19.22
CA ASN A 88 8.47 0.26 19.14
C ASN A 88 8.74 1.06 17.85
N ILE A 89 8.92 0.34 16.74
CA ILE A 89 9.03 0.91 15.40
C ILE A 89 7.71 0.67 14.68
N ASN A 90 6.99 1.76 14.42
CA ASN A 90 5.74 1.71 13.65
C ASN A 90 6.01 2.08 12.20
N VAL A 91 5.41 1.32 11.29
CA VAL A 91 5.55 1.53 9.84
C VAL A 91 4.16 1.61 9.23
N ASN A 92 3.82 2.74 8.62
CA ASN A 92 2.53 2.96 7.95
C ASN A 92 2.75 3.43 6.51
N ALA A 93 1.69 3.40 5.70
CA ALA A 93 1.68 3.92 4.35
C ALA A 93 0.58 4.96 4.18
N ILE A 94 0.88 6.03 3.44
CA ILE A 94 -0.07 7.08 3.08
C ILE A 94 -0.18 7.18 1.56
N ALA A 95 -1.41 7.22 1.05
CA ALA A 95 -1.80 7.60 -0.29
C ALA A 95 -2.27 9.06 -0.27
N PRO A 96 -1.37 10.03 -0.43
CA PRO A 96 -1.76 11.43 -0.46
C PRO A 96 -2.31 11.80 -1.84
N MET A 97 -3.26 12.72 -1.86
CA MET A 97 -3.56 13.53 -3.03
C MET A 97 -3.59 14.99 -2.62
N ALA A 98 -2.71 15.75 -3.26
CA ALA A 98 -2.56 17.19 -3.11
C ALA A 98 -2.16 17.74 -4.48
N ILE A 99 -2.49 19.01 -4.75
CA ILE A 99 -1.95 19.68 -5.94
C ILE A 99 -0.49 20.01 -5.67
N THR A 100 0.38 19.47 -6.50
CA THR A 100 1.80 19.76 -6.54
C THR A 100 2.21 19.92 -8.00
N ARG A 101 3.45 20.36 -8.27
CA ARG A 101 4.03 20.33 -9.62
C ARG A 101 3.89 18.96 -10.31
N MET A 102 3.89 17.87 -9.54
CA MET A 102 3.77 16.49 -10.05
C MET A 102 2.35 16.13 -10.47
N THR A 103 1.32 16.73 -9.86
CA THR A 103 -0.10 16.37 -10.07
C THR A 103 -0.87 17.44 -10.86
N ALA A 104 -0.31 18.64 -11.01
CA ALA A 104 -0.93 19.76 -11.73
C ALA A 104 -1.51 19.45 -13.13
N PRO A 105 -0.97 18.53 -13.95
CA PRO A 105 -1.52 18.24 -15.28
C PRO A 105 -2.78 17.37 -15.31
N THR A 106 -3.33 16.93 -14.18
CA THR A 106 -4.49 16.02 -14.18
C THR A 106 -5.81 16.78 -14.36
N ALA A 107 -6.66 16.36 -15.30
CA ALA A 107 -7.97 16.95 -15.60
C ALA A 107 -8.93 17.02 -14.39
N LEU A 108 -8.68 16.21 -13.36
CA LEU A 108 -9.40 16.27 -12.09
C LEU A 108 -9.25 17.63 -11.39
N PHE A 109 -8.09 18.27 -11.51
CA PHE A 109 -7.79 19.53 -10.82
C PHE A 109 -8.34 20.79 -11.51
N GLU A 110 -8.94 20.64 -12.70
CA GLU A 110 -9.71 21.71 -13.32
C GLU A 110 -11.08 21.88 -12.66
N LYS A 111 -11.56 20.86 -11.94
CA LYS A 111 -12.92 20.79 -11.37
C LYS A 111 -12.96 20.91 -9.84
N VAL A 112 -11.82 21.10 -9.19
CA VAL A 112 -11.71 21.14 -7.73
C VAL A 112 -11.12 22.46 -7.30
N ASP A 113 -11.69 23.06 -6.26
CA ASP A 113 -11.11 24.23 -5.61
C ASP A 113 -9.73 23.86 -5.05
N ARG A 114 -8.69 24.51 -5.57
CA ARG A 114 -7.30 24.23 -5.21
C ARG A 114 -7.01 24.44 -3.73
N THR A 115 -7.78 25.31 -3.06
CA THR A 115 -7.67 25.54 -1.61
C THR A 115 -8.14 24.34 -0.81
N GLN A 116 -9.04 23.52 -1.36
CA GLN A 116 -9.53 22.32 -0.70
C GLN A 116 -8.53 21.18 -0.69
N ILE A 117 -7.55 21.15 -1.59
CA ILE A 117 -6.57 20.06 -1.76
C ILE A 117 -5.13 20.53 -1.50
N ALA A 118 -5.01 21.42 -0.53
CA ALA A 118 -3.76 21.97 -0.05
C ALA A 118 -2.88 20.89 0.62
N PRO A 119 -1.55 20.90 0.41
CA PRO A 119 -0.63 19.95 1.04
C PRO A 119 -0.73 19.89 2.58
N GLU A 120 -1.13 20.99 3.22
CA GLU A 120 -1.29 21.13 4.66
C GLU A 120 -2.34 20.15 5.22
N GLN A 121 -3.38 19.84 4.42
CA GLN A 121 -4.40 18.84 4.80
C GLN A 121 -3.79 17.43 4.91
N VAL A 122 -2.78 17.12 4.10
CA VAL A 122 -2.04 15.85 4.20
C VAL A 122 -1.03 15.89 5.34
N ALA A 123 -0.37 17.05 5.53
CA ALA A 123 0.68 17.23 6.52
C ALA A 123 0.22 16.92 7.94
N ALA A 124 -1.01 17.29 8.31
CA ALA A 124 -1.57 16.98 9.63
C ALA A 124 -1.55 15.47 9.95
N MET A 125 -1.99 14.63 8.99
CA MET A 125 -1.97 13.17 9.17
C MET A 125 -0.54 12.61 9.18
N VAL A 126 0.36 13.17 8.36
CA VAL A 126 1.79 12.80 8.36
C VAL A 126 2.42 13.05 9.73
N VAL A 127 2.20 14.23 10.30
CA VAL A 127 2.73 14.60 11.63
C VAL A 127 2.14 13.70 12.71
N TRP A 128 0.83 13.43 12.66
CA TRP A 128 0.19 12.52 13.61
C TRP A 128 0.81 11.11 13.55
N LEU A 129 0.91 10.50 12.37
CA LEU A 129 1.46 9.14 12.20
C LEU A 129 2.94 9.02 12.61
N CYS A 130 3.67 10.13 12.54
CA CYS A 130 5.07 10.20 12.96
C CYS A 130 5.26 10.70 14.40
N SER A 131 4.17 10.98 15.12
CA SER A 131 4.22 11.39 16.53
C SER A 131 4.46 10.19 17.47
N LYS A 132 4.95 10.50 18.67
CA LYS A 132 5.12 9.51 19.75
C LYS A 132 3.78 8.93 20.22
N ASP A 133 2.72 9.72 20.16
CA ASP A 133 1.39 9.39 20.72
C ASP A 133 0.59 8.48 19.76
N CYS A 134 1.01 8.39 18.50
CA CYS A 134 0.42 7.47 17.54
C CYS A 134 1.01 6.07 17.68
N GLY A 135 0.19 5.13 18.18
CA GLY A 135 0.50 3.71 18.25
C GLY A 135 0.20 2.91 16.98
N ALA A 136 -0.32 3.55 15.93
CA ALA A 136 -0.73 2.86 14.71
C ALA A 136 0.48 2.28 13.95
N THR A 137 0.35 1.04 13.47
CA THR A 137 1.33 0.39 12.59
C THR A 137 0.59 -0.47 11.55
N GLY A 138 1.19 -0.67 10.38
CA GLY A 138 0.62 -1.45 9.29
C GLY A 138 -0.62 -0.84 8.63
N GLN A 139 -0.89 0.45 8.83
CA GLN A 139 -2.05 1.11 8.26
C GLN A 139 -1.75 1.64 6.85
N ILE A 140 -2.70 1.45 5.93
CA ILE A 140 -2.74 2.13 4.64
C ILE A 140 -3.79 3.21 4.74
N LEU A 141 -3.40 4.47 4.55
CA LEU A 141 -4.26 5.62 4.82
C LEU A 141 -4.35 6.52 3.59
N VAL A 142 -5.55 7.00 3.26
CA VAL A 142 -5.76 8.04 2.25
C VAL A 142 -5.92 9.36 2.97
N ALA A 143 -5.23 10.40 2.50
CA ALA A 143 -5.47 11.77 2.94
C ALA A 143 -5.53 12.69 1.72
N THR A 144 -6.63 13.43 1.59
CA THR A 144 -6.86 14.32 0.47
C THR A 144 -7.86 15.37 0.86
N GLY A 145 -7.45 16.63 0.87
CA GLY A 145 -8.38 17.75 0.98
C GLY A 145 -9.47 17.66 2.05
N GLY A 146 -9.07 17.31 3.28
CA GLY A 146 -9.97 17.12 4.41
C GLY A 146 -10.66 15.74 4.48
N TYR A 147 -10.54 14.91 3.45
CA TYR A 147 -10.94 13.50 3.48
C TYR A 147 -9.80 12.62 4.00
N TYR A 148 -10.12 11.77 4.97
CA TYR A 148 -9.21 10.80 5.58
C TYR A 148 -9.87 9.43 5.64
N SER A 149 -9.21 8.39 5.18
CA SER A 149 -9.75 7.02 5.27
C SER A 149 -8.66 5.97 5.43
N SER A 150 -9.06 4.78 5.86
CA SER A 150 -8.20 3.59 5.95
C SER A 150 -8.56 2.61 4.85
N VAL A 151 -7.54 2.08 4.18
CA VAL A 151 -7.64 1.03 3.18
C VAL A 151 -7.09 -0.26 3.78
N ARG A 152 -7.74 -1.39 3.52
CA ARG A 152 -7.37 -2.70 4.05
C ARG A 152 -7.47 -3.77 2.97
N TYR A 153 -6.55 -4.72 3.00
CA TYR A 153 -6.75 -6.00 2.31
C TYR A 153 -7.68 -6.85 3.13
N VAL A 154 -8.69 -7.41 2.48
CA VAL A 154 -9.63 -8.34 3.07
C VAL A 154 -9.78 -9.54 2.14
N GLU A 155 -10.01 -10.70 2.73
CA GLU A 155 -10.28 -11.94 2.02
C GLU A 155 -11.65 -12.46 2.46
N GLY A 156 -12.50 -12.82 1.51
CA GLY A 156 -13.77 -13.50 1.78
C GLY A 156 -13.57 -14.87 2.40
N ARG A 157 -14.66 -15.50 2.84
CA ARG A 157 -14.62 -16.88 3.34
C ARG A 157 -14.11 -17.87 2.29
N GLY A 158 -14.32 -17.55 1.01
CA GLY A 158 -13.91 -18.37 -0.11
C GLY A 158 -14.78 -19.62 -0.26
N ALA A 159 -14.24 -20.60 -0.97
CA ALA A 159 -14.88 -21.87 -1.27
C ALA A 159 -13.86 -23.00 -1.16
N ARG A 160 -14.34 -24.23 -0.93
CA ARG A 160 -13.46 -25.38 -0.73
C ARG A 160 -13.92 -26.59 -1.52
N THR A 161 -12.97 -27.28 -2.14
CA THR A 161 -13.17 -28.65 -2.64
C THR A 161 -13.03 -29.65 -1.49
N ASP A 162 -13.26 -30.93 -1.74
CA ASP A 162 -12.86 -31.97 -0.79
C ASP A 162 -11.35 -31.87 -0.51
N LYS A 163 -10.97 -31.80 0.77
CA LYS A 163 -9.56 -31.70 1.21
C LYS A 163 -8.77 -32.97 0.88
N HIS A 164 -9.44 -34.09 0.62
CA HIS A 164 -8.84 -35.38 0.32
C HIS A 164 -8.80 -35.70 -1.18
N ALA A 165 -9.32 -34.80 -2.03
CA ALA A 165 -9.30 -34.95 -3.48
C ALA A 165 -8.50 -33.83 -4.15
N LEU A 166 -7.91 -34.11 -5.31
CA LEU A 166 -7.27 -33.08 -6.13
C LEU A 166 -8.34 -32.18 -6.77
N ALA A 167 -8.16 -30.86 -6.65
CA ALA A 167 -8.97 -29.91 -7.39
C ALA A 167 -8.67 -30.01 -8.90
N THR A 168 -9.72 -29.88 -9.72
CA THR A 168 -9.62 -29.73 -11.18
C THR A 168 -10.11 -28.33 -11.60
N PRO A 169 -9.75 -27.85 -12.80
CA PRO A 169 -10.29 -26.60 -13.33
C PRO A 169 -11.82 -26.54 -13.31
N GLU A 170 -12.50 -27.65 -13.58
CA GLU A 170 -13.97 -27.77 -13.56
C GLU A 170 -14.52 -27.62 -12.14
N THR A 171 -13.85 -28.16 -11.13
CA THR A 171 -14.26 -27.95 -9.73
C THR A 171 -14.09 -26.49 -9.32
N ILE A 172 -12.99 -25.83 -9.73
CA ILE A 172 -12.79 -24.41 -9.48
C ILE A 172 -13.84 -23.56 -10.20
N GLN A 173 -14.17 -23.88 -11.46
CA GLN A 173 -15.22 -23.20 -12.22
C GLN A 173 -16.57 -23.28 -11.51
N LYS A 174 -16.93 -24.44 -10.95
CA LYS A 174 -18.17 -24.61 -10.17
C LYS A 174 -18.19 -23.75 -8.90
N LEU A 175 -17.04 -23.64 -8.22
CA LEU A 175 -16.89 -22.84 -7.00
C LEU A 175 -16.69 -21.34 -7.28
N TRP A 176 -16.42 -20.95 -8.52
CA TRP A 176 -16.04 -19.58 -8.90
C TRP A 176 -16.99 -18.49 -8.38
N PRO A 177 -18.33 -18.64 -8.44
CA PRO A 177 -19.24 -17.63 -7.89
C PRO A 177 -19.04 -17.42 -6.38
N GLN A 178 -18.81 -18.50 -5.63
CA GLN A 178 -18.58 -18.44 -4.18
C GLN A 178 -17.19 -17.88 -3.84
N ILE A 179 -16.16 -18.18 -4.65
CA ILE A 179 -14.82 -17.61 -4.48
C ILE A 179 -14.86 -16.07 -4.58
N LEU A 180 -15.72 -15.54 -5.45
CA LEU A 180 -15.82 -14.10 -5.73
C LEU A 180 -16.85 -13.34 -4.89
N ASP A 181 -17.66 -14.02 -4.07
CA ASP A 181 -18.80 -13.37 -3.40
C ASP A 181 -18.40 -12.36 -2.31
N GLY A 182 -17.18 -12.48 -1.78
CA GLY A 182 -16.66 -11.62 -0.71
C GLY A 182 -17.37 -11.78 0.64
N ALA A 183 -18.24 -12.78 0.81
CA ALA A 183 -18.99 -13.01 2.03
C ALA A 183 -18.03 -13.31 3.19
N GLY A 184 -18.26 -12.66 4.34
CA GLY A 184 -17.40 -12.82 5.52
C GLY A 184 -16.00 -12.22 5.35
N ALA A 185 -15.82 -11.26 4.45
CA ALA A 185 -14.53 -10.61 4.22
C ALA A 185 -13.90 -10.05 5.50
N GLN A 186 -12.66 -10.44 5.77
CA GLN A 186 -11.91 -10.01 6.94
C GLN A 186 -10.44 -9.71 6.60
N PRO A 187 -9.78 -8.81 7.33
CA PRO A 187 -8.35 -8.58 7.18
C PRO A 187 -7.54 -9.66 7.90
N PHE A 188 -6.28 -9.84 7.48
CA PHE A 188 -5.29 -10.63 8.20
C PHE A 188 -4.08 -9.77 8.58
N ASN A 189 -3.53 -9.98 9.77
CA ASN A 189 -2.41 -9.19 10.26
C ASN A 189 -1.07 -9.67 9.68
N ASP A 190 -0.93 -10.98 9.51
CA ASP A 190 0.25 -11.63 8.95
C ASP A 190 -0.11 -12.90 8.16
N VAL A 191 0.90 -13.51 7.55
CA VAL A 191 0.75 -14.71 6.71
C VAL A 191 0.36 -15.95 7.51
N SER A 192 0.77 -16.06 8.77
CA SER A 192 0.47 -17.23 9.61
C SER A 192 -1.01 -17.27 9.99
N GLU A 193 -1.59 -16.11 10.32
CA GLU A 193 -3.04 -15.96 10.56
C GLU A 193 -3.85 -16.37 9.32
N ASN A 194 -3.46 -15.89 8.14
CA ASN A 194 -4.12 -16.22 6.88
C ASN A 194 -4.02 -17.71 6.53
N MET A 195 -2.82 -18.31 6.64
CA MET A 195 -2.63 -19.74 6.35
C MET A 195 -3.41 -20.63 7.32
N ALA A 196 -3.47 -20.26 8.61
CA ALA A 196 -4.29 -20.96 9.58
C ALA A 196 -5.78 -20.91 9.20
N PHE A 197 -6.28 -19.74 8.78
CA PHE A 197 -7.63 -19.61 8.24
C PHE A 197 -7.85 -20.53 7.02
N ALA A 198 -6.97 -20.48 6.04
CA ALA A 198 -7.10 -21.28 4.82
C ALA A 198 -7.06 -22.80 5.06
N VAL A 199 -6.35 -23.29 6.08
CA VAL A 199 -6.21 -24.73 6.35
C VAL A 199 -7.25 -25.25 7.35
N LEU A 200 -7.47 -24.51 8.44
CA LEU A 200 -8.26 -24.95 9.59
C LEU A 200 -9.73 -24.58 9.51
N HIS A 201 -10.08 -23.53 8.77
CA HIS A 201 -11.48 -23.13 8.63
C HIS A 201 -12.23 -24.20 7.82
N GLU A 202 -13.38 -24.65 8.35
CA GLU A 202 -14.28 -25.59 7.68
C GLU A 202 -15.05 -24.89 6.56
#